data_AF-A0A2P6PRZ5-F1
#
_entry.id   AF-A0A2P6PRZ5-F1
#
_cell.length_a   1.000
_cell.length_b   1.000
_cell.length_c   1.000
_cell.angle_alpha   90.00
_cell.angle_beta   90.00
_cell.angle_gamma   90.00
#
_symmetry.space_group_name_H-M   'P 1'
#
loop_
_entity.id
_entity.type
_entity.pdbx_description
1 polymer ?
#
loop_
_entity_poly.entity_id
_entity_poly.type
_entity_poly.pdbx_seq_one_letter_code
_entity_poly.pdbx_strand_id
1 'polypeptide(L)'
;MIYRVRKRSRVYGSPSPKGRYGGGRGRVLPRSLLGCNLCHDCRFQNHLNSCTVKMDYDATHEASDFGNDVNIDVPVVESNRVDSLEKVSFDGMVIEELQNLGEVITGVELDLACAYEKLLNLIGFMMHVATKESDFDAFISDEEQTIVGSVEKALEFTLLSGILDSEVGELDKVIALLQMEITAAQELLSLYTYLGETFTVIEEKLQDSEQSLKQLQEQISEIRMQSLKFQRTLSCFDGEENWNNNKGVLGHLEDDIFSSKNVLMKMQTVKHQRHILRMLDKSLAREMDLEKKLTESKQIEEDLKLRLLSSEQEAYCMEDEISEMRNVVTDLKEKESKVEDRARNAEAKYKLLAETNTELNEELRLLKTRLTELTCGCNMPWQLLRLGRRNKTC
;
A
#
# COMPACT_ATOMS: atom_id res chain seq x y z
N MET A 1 30.00 -9.31 -19.41
CA MET A 1 29.12 -8.17 -19.74
C MET A 1 28.41 -7.75 -18.46
N ILE A 2 28.77 -6.59 -17.90
CA ILE A 2 28.23 -6.07 -16.63
C ILE A 2 27.37 -4.86 -16.97
N TYR A 3 26.06 -4.94 -16.78
CA TYR A 3 25.18 -3.77 -16.88
C TYR A 3 25.28 -2.97 -15.57
N ARG A 4 25.88 -1.78 -15.66
CA ARG A 4 25.98 -0.81 -14.56
C ARG A 4 24.96 0.30 -14.84
N VAL A 5 23.81 0.28 -14.19
CA VAL A 5 22.81 1.34 -14.31
C VAL A 5 23.30 2.57 -13.53
N ARG A 6 23.69 3.61 -14.29
CA ARG A 6 24.15 4.90 -13.79
C ARG A 6 22.95 5.85 -13.73
N LYS A 7 22.33 6.02 -12.55
CA LYS A 7 21.33 7.09 -12.35
C LYS A 7 22.04 8.45 -12.36
N ARG A 8 21.79 9.25 -13.39
CA ARG A 8 22.09 10.70 -13.45
C ARG A 8 20.94 11.46 -12.79
N SER A 9 21.15 11.99 -11.60
CA SER A 9 20.26 13.00 -11.01
C SER A 9 20.46 14.34 -11.73
N ARG A 10 19.40 14.88 -12.34
CA ARG A 10 19.35 16.26 -12.83
C ARG A 10 19.14 17.19 -11.63
N VAL A 11 20.10 18.07 -11.41
CA VAL A 11 19.99 19.21 -10.49
C VAL A 11 19.20 20.30 -11.23
N TYR A 12 17.98 20.59 -10.78
CA TYR A 12 17.31 21.85 -11.09
C TYR A 12 17.65 22.84 -9.99
N GLY A 13 18.45 23.84 -10.33
CA GLY A 13 18.66 25.01 -9.50
C GLY A 13 17.43 25.91 -9.54
N SER A 14 17.18 26.61 -8.44
CA SER A 14 16.31 27.79 -8.44
C SER A 14 16.95 28.87 -7.54
N PRO A 15 16.81 30.15 -7.90
CA PRO A 15 17.72 31.20 -7.46
C PRO A 15 17.26 31.85 -6.14
N SER A 16 18.23 32.25 -5.33
CA SER A 16 18.02 33.18 -4.21
C SER A 16 17.71 34.60 -4.70
N PRO A 17 16.84 35.35 -3.98
CA PRO A 17 16.91 36.80 -4.00
C PRO A 17 17.45 37.34 -2.67
N LYS A 18 18.53 38.12 -2.77
CA LYS A 18 18.97 39.06 -1.73
C LYS A 18 18.01 40.26 -1.72
N GLY A 19 17.51 40.64 -0.55
CA GLY A 19 16.77 41.88 -0.34
C GLY A 19 16.96 42.37 1.10
N ARG A 20 17.50 43.59 1.25
CA ARG A 20 17.84 44.28 2.50
C ARG A 20 16.83 45.39 2.79
N TYR A 21 16.50 45.56 4.08
CA TYR A 21 16.06 46.76 4.83
C TYR A 21 14.75 47.53 4.50
N GLY A 22 14.01 47.79 5.60
CA GLY A 22 12.94 48.78 5.77
C GLY A 22 11.73 48.13 6.47
N GLY A 23 11.37 48.36 7.74
CA GLY A 23 11.48 49.54 8.59
C GLY A 23 10.14 50.28 8.64
N GLY A 24 9.12 49.75 9.35
CA GLY A 24 7.82 50.41 9.49
C GLY A 24 6.95 49.83 10.61
N ARG A 25 6.63 50.65 11.61
CA ARG A 25 5.88 50.32 12.83
C ARG A 25 4.37 50.30 12.56
N GLY A 26 3.64 49.37 13.17
CA GLY A 26 2.17 49.37 13.17
C GLY A 26 1.59 48.53 14.32
N ARG A 27 0.92 49.22 15.24
CA ARG A 27 0.31 48.82 16.54
C ARG A 27 -0.53 47.52 16.53
N VAL A 28 -0.44 46.75 17.63
CA VAL A 28 -1.45 45.74 18.04
C VAL A 28 -1.72 45.88 19.56
N LEU A 29 -3.01 45.94 19.93
CA LEU A 29 -3.56 45.84 21.30
C LEU A 29 -4.15 44.41 21.51
N PRO A 30 -4.42 43.96 22.76
CA PRO A 30 -4.12 42.61 23.23
C PRO A 30 -5.37 41.74 23.48
N ARG A 31 -5.21 40.41 23.42
CA ARG A 31 -6.06 39.37 24.06
C ARG A 31 -5.19 38.13 24.31
N SER A 32 -4.75 37.89 25.54
CA SER A 32 -5.40 37.09 26.59
C SER A 32 -5.38 35.57 26.30
N LEU A 33 -4.77 34.83 27.25
CA LEU A 33 -4.93 33.40 27.55
C LEU A 33 -4.12 32.39 26.71
N LEU A 34 -2.82 32.29 27.01
CA LEU A 34 -2.10 31.02 26.89
C LEU A 34 -2.29 30.26 28.22
N GLY A 35 -3.29 29.38 28.22
CA GLY A 35 -3.56 28.43 29.28
C GLY A 35 -2.62 27.23 29.17
N CYS A 36 -2.14 26.81 30.33
CA CYS A 36 -1.32 25.64 30.57
C CYS A 36 -1.97 24.33 30.11
N ASN A 37 -1.10 23.46 29.60
CA ASN A 37 -1.16 22.00 29.55
C ASN A 37 -2.21 21.33 30.46
N LEU A 38 -3.17 20.66 29.83
CA LEU A 38 -3.89 19.52 30.41
C LEU A 38 -3.95 18.40 29.36
N CYS A 39 -3.48 17.21 29.76
CA CYS A 39 -3.28 16.01 28.96
C CYS A 39 -4.49 15.58 28.12
N HIS A 40 -4.19 15.00 26.96
CA HIS A 40 -5.13 14.46 25.97
C HIS A 40 -5.93 13.23 26.47
N ASP A 41 -5.57 12.64 27.61
CA ASP A 41 -6.25 11.48 28.20
C ASP A 41 -7.68 11.77 28.67
N CYS A 42 -8.04 13.01 28.99
CA CYS A 42 -9.42 13.33 29.40
C CYS A 42 -10.41 13.43 28.23
N ARG A 43 -9.95 13.40 26.96
CA ARG A 43 -10.85 13.57 25.81
C ARG A 43 -11.40 12.25 25.27
N PHE A 44 -10.78 11.12 25.58
CA PHE A 44 -11.24 9.80 25.14
C PHE A 44 -12.39 9.22 25.98
N GLN A 45 -12.55 9.61 27.25
CA GLN A 45 -13.62 9.07 28.09
C GLN A 45 -15.03 9.63 27.76
N ASN A 46 -15.12 10.84 27.22
CA ASN A 46 -16.41 11.48 26.94
C ASN A 46 -17.04 11.03 25.61
N HIS A 47 -16.28 10.42 24.70
CA HIS A 47 -16.79 9.98 23.40
C HIS A 47 -17.36 8.55 23.41
N LEU A 48 -16.96 7.71 24.38
CA LEU A 48 -17.50 6.36 24.54
C LEU A 48 -18.90 6.31 25.16
N ASN A 49 -19.35 7.38 25.83
CA ASN A 49 -20.70 7.45 26.41
C ASN A 49 -21.78 7.99 25.45
N SER A 50 -21.42 8.40 24.23
CA SER A 50 -22.39 8.95 23.26
C SER A 50 -22.89 7.93 22.23
N CYS A 51 -22.30 6.72 22.18
CA CYS A 51 -22.64 5.71 21.17
C CYS A 51 -23.23 4.43 21.77
N THR A 52 -24.01 4.53 22.86
CA THR A 52 -24.97 3.49 23.23
C THR A 52 -26.35 3.87 22.69
N VAL A 53 -26.58 3.63 21.41
CA VAL A 53 -27.93 3.60 20.87
C VAL A 53 -28.56 2.29 21.33
N LYS A 54 -29.62 2.43 22.14
CA LYS A 54 -30.50 1.35 22.59
C LYS A 54 -31.16 0.70 21.37
N MET A 55 -31.01 -0.61 21.25
CA MET A 55 -31.82 -1.42 20.35
C MET A 55 -33.06 -1.85 21.15
N ASP A 56 -34.18 -1.17 20.93
CA ASP A 56 -35.48 -1.55 21.48
C ASP A 56 -36.02 -2.73 20.66
N TYR A 57 -36.05 -3.92 21.26
CA TYR A 57 -36.70 -5.10 20.71
C TYR A 57 -38.09 -5.22 21.34
N ASP A 58 -39.14 -5.00 20.54
CA ASP A 58 -40.52 -5.26 20.95
C ASP A 58 -40.80 -6.75 20.78
N ALA A 59 -40.99 -7.46 21.88
CA ALA A 59 -41.29 -8.88 21.93
C ALA A 59 -42.64 -9.09 22.63
N THR A 60 -43.68 -9.35 21.84
CA THR A 60 -44.93 -9.94 22.34
C THR A 60 -44.92 -11.44 22.06
N HIS A 61 -44.73 -12.21 23.15
CA HIS A 61 -45.42 -13.45 23.59
C HIS A 61 -45.91 -14.45 22.53
N GLU A 62 -45.74 -15.77 22.66
CA GLU A 62 -46.06 -16.61 23.82
C GLU A 62 -45.22 -17.90 23.84
N ALA A 63 -44.96 -18.37 25.07
CA ALA A 63 -44.43 -19.69 25.35
C ALA A 63 -45.49 -20.77 25.09
N SER A 64 -45.08 -21.91 24.57
CA SER A 64 -45.75 -23.18 24.84
C SER A 64 -44.72 -24.30 24.89
N ASP A 65 -44.64 -24.84 26.10
CA ASP A 65 -44.00 -26.05 26.59
C ASP A 65 -44.42 -27.30 25.79
N PHE A 66 -43.50 -28.26 25.67
CA PHE A 66 -43.64 -29.68 26.04
C PHE A 66 -42.61 -30.54 25.31
N GLY A 67 -41.86 -31.33 26.08
CA GLY A 67 -40.76 -32.15 25.61
C GLY A 67 -41.06 -33.60 25.25
N ASN A 68 -39.93 -34.30 25.07
CA ASN A 68 -39.64 -35.74 25.13
C ASN A 68 -39.92 -36.65 23.90
N ASP A 69 -38.82 -37.33 23.55
CA ASP A 69 -38.63 -38.74 23.14
C ASP A 69 -39.04 -39.28 21.75
N VAL A 70 -37.98 -39.71 21.04
CA VAL A 70 -37.74 -41.02 20.41
C VAL A 70 -38.87 -41.65 19.59
N ASN A 71 -38.68 -41.76 18.27
CA ASN A 71 -38.41 -43.06 17.66
C ASN A 71 -37.90 -43.00 16.21
N ILE A 72 -37.07 -44.01 15.93
CA ILE A 72 -36.58 -44.46 14.63
C ILE A 72 -37.76 -44.99 13.81
N ASP A 73 -37.86 -44.60 12.54
CA ASP A 73 -38.21 -45.53 11.46
C ASP A 73 -37.85 -44.93 10.09
N VAL A 74 -37.03 -45.67 9.35
CA VAL A 74 -36.80 -45.49 7.92
C VAL A 74 -37.96 -46.15 7.18
N PRO A 75 -38.47 -45.51 6.11
CA PRO A 75 -38.61 -46.27 4.88
C PRO A 75 -38.08 -45.51 3.67
N VAL A 76 -37.19 -46.19 2.95
CA VAL A 76 -36.86 -45.92 1.55
C VAL A 76 -38.13 -46.10 0.71
N VAL A 77 -38.48 -45.13 -0.15
CA VAL A 77 -39.07 -45.33 -1.50
C VAL A 77 -39.15 -43.98 -2.25
N GLU A 78 -38.56 -44.01 -3.45
CA GLU A 78 -38.84 -43.27 -4.70
C GLU A 78 -39.08 -41.75 -4.73
N SER A 79 -38.08 -41.08 -5.33
CA SER A 79 -38.16 -40.41 -6.64
C SER A 79 -39.26 -39.37 -6.90
N ASN A 80 -38.76 -38.16 -7.15
CA ASN A 80 -39.37 -37.02 -7.82
C ASN A 80 -40.47 -36.26 -7.05
N ARG A 81 -40.06 -35.11 -6.49
CA ARG A 81 -40.64 -33.82 -6.91
C ARG A 81 -39.68 -32.67 -6.62
N VAL A 82 -39.49 -31.89 -7.68
CA VAL A 82 -38.86 -30.57 -7.73
C VAL A 82 -39.43 -29.73 -6.60
N ASP A 83 -38.58 -29.39 -5.62
CA ASP A 83 -38.86 -28.27 -4.74
C ASP A 83 -37.83 -27.18 -5.02
N SER A 84 -38.37 -26.03 -5.39
CA SER A 84 -37.65 -24.88 -5.89
C SER A 84 -36.99 -24.19 -4.70
N LEU A 85 -35.77 -24.61 -4.35
CA LEU A 85 -34.94 -23.87 -3.43
C LEU A 85 -34.39 -22.65 -4.16
N GLU A 86 -35.10 -21.54 -3.98
CA GLU A 86 -34.55 -20.20 -3.86
C GLU A 86 -33.27 -19.94 -4.65
N LYS A 87 -33.45 -19.48 -5.90
CA LYS A 87 -32.41 -18.88 -6.72
C LYS A 87 -31.99 -17.54 -6.09
N VAL A 88 -31.29 -17.61 -4.97
CA VAL A 88 -30.48 -16.50 -4.47
C VAL A 88 -29.38 -16.31 -5.51
N SER A 89 -29.25 -15.08 -5.98
CA SER A 89 -28.25 -14.66 -6.95
C SER A 89 -26.84 -14.80 -6.36
N PHE A 90 -26.27 -16.01 -6.40
CA PHE A 90 -24.90 -16.33 -6.02
C PHE A 90 -23.85 -15.90 -7.06
N ASP A 91 -24.29 -15.50 -8.25
CA ASP A 91 -23.43 -15.25 -9.42
C ASP A 91 -22.43 -14.10 -9.21
N GLY A 92 -22.81 -13.07 -8.43
CA GLY A 92 -21.92 -11.93 -8.15
C GLY A 92 -20.80 -12.24 -7.14
N MET A 93 -21.11 -13.02 -6.10
CA MET A 93 -20.17 -13.34 -5.00
C MET A 93 -19.11 -14.34 -5.44
N VAL A 94 -19.48 -15.32 -6.26
CA VAL A 94 -18.56 -16.35 -6.76
C VAL A 94 -17.56 -15.79 -7.77
N ILE A 95 -17.95 -14.77 -8.55
CA ILE A 95 -17.03 -14.09 -9.49
C ILE A 95 -15.96 -13.29 -8.73
N GLU A 96 -16.34 -12.61 -7.64
CA GLU A 96 -15.41 -11.85 -6.80
C GLU A 96 -14.38 -12.76 -6.10
N GLU A 97 -14.83 -13.89 -5.56
CA GLU A 97 -13.94 -14.88 -4.91
C GLU A 97 -13.00 -15.56 -5.92
N LEU A 98 -13.46 -15.85 -7.13
CA LEU A 98 -12.63 -16.40 -8.20
C LEU A 98 -11.59 -15.38 -8.69
N GLN A 99 -11.95 -14.09 -8.74
CA GLN A 99 -11.04 -13.02 -9.06
C GLN A 99 -9.96 -12.88 -7.97
N ASN A 100 -10.34 -12.93 -6.70
CA ASN A 100 -9.42 -12.91 -5.56
C ASN A 100 -8.46 -14.12 -5.60
N LEU A 101 -8.94 -15.30 -5.96
CA LEU A 101 -8.09 -16.49 -6.12
C LEU A 101 -7.10 -16.31 -7.28
N GLY A 102 -7.54 -15.69 -8.38
CA GLY A 102 -6.66 -15.30 -9.47
C GLY A 102 -5.54 -14.36 -9.03
N GLU A 103 -5.85 -13.38 -8.18
CA GLU A 103 -4.87 -12.46 -7.59
C GLU A 103 -3.85 -13.21 -6.70
N VAL A 104 -4.32 -14.12 -5.84
CA VAL A 104 -3.46 -14.98 -5.01
C VAL A 104 -2.48 -15.79 -5.86
N ILE A 105 -2.96 -16.43 -6.94
CA ILE A 105 -2.09 -17.21 -7.84
C ILE A 105 -1.05 -16.31 -8.50
N THR A 106 -1.43 -15.10 -8.95
CA THR A 106 -0.44 -14.18 -9.53
C THR A 106 0.60 -13.73 -8.50
N GLY A 107 0.21 -13.60 -7.22
CA GLY A 107 1.15 -13.35 -6.12
C GLY A 107 2.16 -14.49 -5.98
N VAL A 108 1.66 -15.73 -5.91
CA VAL A 108 2.49 -16.95 -5.85
C VAL A 108 3.45 -17.03 -7.05
N GLU A 109 2.99 -16.76 -8.27
CA GLU A 109 3.84 -16.76 -9.47
C GLU A 109 4.98 -15.74 -9.40
N LEU A 110 4.69 -14.54 -8.89
CA LEU A 110 5.67 -13.46 -8.72
C LEU A 110 6.72 -13.82 -7.66
N ASP A 111 6.27 -14.32 -6.51
CA ASP A 111 7.15 -14.71 -5.42
C ASP A 111 8.01 -15.93 -5.79
N LEU A 112 7.43 -16.88 -6.54
CA LEU A 112 8.16 -18.00 -7.12
C LEU A 112 9.23 -17.51 -8.11
N ALA A 113 8.92 -16.56 -8.98
CA ALA A 113 9.90 -15.96 -9.89
C ALA A 113 11.05 -15.28 -9.11
N CYS A 114 10.73 -14.54 -8.04
CA CYS A 114 11.73 -13.96 -7.15
C CYS A 114 12.59 -15.04 -6.44
N ALA A 115 11.97 -16.13 -6.01
CA ALA A 115 12.67 -17.26 -5.39
C ALA A 115 13.61 -17.96 -6.39
N TYR A 116 13.21 -18.11 -7.65
CA TYR A 116 14.08 -18.62 -8.72
C TYR A 116 15.24 -17.69 -9.05
N GLU A 117 15.04 -16.37 -9.06
CA GLU A 117 16.14 -15.42 -9.22
C GLU A 117 17.15 -15.58 -8.07
N LYS A 118 16.66 -15.69 -6.83
CA LYS A 118 17.50 -15.98 -5.66
C LYS A 118 18.22 -17.31 -5.81
N LEU A 119 17.56 -18.38 -6.26
CA LEU A 119 18.16 -19.68 -6.52
C LEU A 119 19.33 -19.56 -7.51
N LEU A 120 19.13 -18.92 -8.66
CA LEU A 120 20.19 -18.77 -9.67
C LEU A 120 21.40 -18.01 -9.12
N ASN A 121 21.15 -16.98 -8.31
CA ASN A 121 22.21 -16.27 -7.61
C ASN A 121 22.95 -17.17 -6.61
N LEU A 122 22.22 -18.03 -5.87
CA LEU A 122 22.82 -19.00 -4.94
C LEU A 122 23.59 -20.10 -5.66
N ILE A 123 23.15 -20.59 -6.82
CA ILE A 123 23.91 -21.54 -7.64
C ILE A 123 25.23 -20.89 -8.08
N GLY A 124 25.19 -19.63 -8.54
CA GLY A 124 26.38 -18.85 -8.85
C GLY A 124 27.33 -18.71 -7.66
N PHE A 125 26.79 -18.42 -6.49
CA PHE A 125 27.55 -18.30 -5.25
C PHE A 125 28.15 -19.64 -4.81
N MET A 126 27.38 -20.73 -4.85
CA MET A 126 27.84 -22.09 -4.56
C MET A 126 29.01 -22.49 -5.45
N MET A 127 28.96 -22.19 -6.75
CA MET A 127 30.09 -22.43 -7.64
C MET A 127 31.34 -21.65 -7.20
N HIS A 128 31.18 -20.41 -6.73
CA HIS A 128 32.30 -19.65 -6.19
C HIS A 128 32.86 -20.28 -4.89
N VAL A 129 31.99 -20.71 -3.98
CA VAL A 129 32.40 -21.43 -2.77
C VAL A 129 33.15 -22.71 -3.13
N ALA A 130 32.70 -23.47 -4.13
CA ALA A 130 33.40 -24.66 -4.62
C ALA A 130 34.80 -24.34 -5.18
N THR A 131 34.95 -23.25 -5.92
CA THR A 131 36.30 -22.84 -6.40
C THR A 131 37.23 -22.48 -5.24
N LYS A 132 36.69 -21.86 -4.19
CA LYS A 132 37.44 -21.52 -2.98
C LYS A 132 37.79 -22.74 -2.14
N GLU A 133 36.92 -23.76 -2.11
CA GLU A 133 37.22 -25.07 -1.54
C GLU A 133 38.43 -25.69 -2.24
N SER A 134 38.42 -25.76 -3.58
CA SER A 134 39.53 -26.36 -4.33
C SER A 134 40.84 -25.60 -4.18
N ASP A 135 40.77 -24.26 -4.12
CA ASP A 135 41.94 -23.43 -3.84
C ASP A 135 42.50 -23.79 -2.45
N PHE A 136 41.64 -23.80 -1.44
CA PHE A 136 42.00 -24.14 -0.07
C PHE A 136 42.63 -25.54 0.05
N ASP A 137 42.03 -26.56 -0.57
CA ASP A 137 42.51 -27.95 -0.58
C ASP A 137 43.89 -28.08 -1.26
N ALA A 138 44.10 -27.35 -2.36
CA ALA A 138 45.41 -27.24 -2.99
C ALA A 138 46.44 -26.54 -2.09
N PHE A 139 46.04 -25.50 -1.34
CA PHE A 139 46.92 -24.80 -0.40
C PHE A 139 47.34 -25.63 0.81
N ILE A 140 46.52 -26.59 1.23
CA ILE A 140 46.86 -27.54 2.31
C ILE A 140 47.96 -28.51 1.87
N SER A 141 47.98 -28.84 0.58
CA SER A 141 48.90 -29.84 0.00
C SER A 141 50.31 -29.28 -0.29
N ASP A 142 50.49 -27.95 -0.27
CA ASP A 142 51.79 -27.29 -0.46
C ASP A 142 52.51 -27.07 0.88
N GLU A 143 53.51 -27.91 1.19
CA GLU A 143 54.29 -27.88 2.44
C GLU A 143 55.12 -26.59 2.67
N GLU A 144 55.20 -25.68 1.69
CA GLU A 144 56.21 -24.61 1.63
C GLU A 144 55.70 -23.20 2.03
N GLN A 145 54.43 -23.05 2.45
CA GLN A 145 53.78 -21.75 2.56
C GLN A 145 53.50 -21.26 3.99
N THR A 146 53.43 -19.94 4.14
CA THR A 146 53.31 -19.26 5.45
C THR A 146 51.96 -19.53 6.11
N ILE A 147 51.98 -19.96 7.39
CA ILE A 147 50.82 -20.25 8.25
C ILE A 147 49.74 -19.14 8.25
N VAL A 148 50.13 -17.87 8.07
CA VAL A 148 49.19 -16.74 8.02
C VAL A 148 48.28 -16.80 6.79
N GLY A 149 48.82 -17.20 5.63
CA GLY A 149 48.05 -17.27 4.38
C GLY A 149 47.11 -18.47 4.32
N SER A 150 47.40 -19.57 5.03
CA SER A 150 46.52 -20.73 5.12
C SER A 150 45.32 -20.46 6.04
N VAL A 151 45.54 -19.79 7.17
CA VAL A 151 44.46 -19.40 8.10
C VAL A 151 43.49 -18.40 7.46
N GLU A 152 44.00 -17.41 6.71
CA GLU A 152 43.15 -16.42 6.03
C GLU A 152 42.20 -17.08 5.01
N LYS A 153 42.71 -18.02 4.21
CA LYS A 153 41.91 -18.76 3.22
C LYS A 153 40.94 -19.75 3.85
N ALA A 154 41.34 -20.41 4.94
CA ALA A 154 40.45 -21.28 5.73
C ALA A 154 39.25 -20.48 6.28
N LEU A 155 39.51 -19.28 6.81
CA LEU A 155 38.47 -18.39 7.32
C LEU A 155 37.58 -17.86 6.19
N GLU A 156 38.16 -17.47 5.04
CA GLU A 156 37.40 -17.03 3.86
C GLU A 156 36.43 -18.13 3.41
N PHE A 157 36.91 -19.35 3.23
CA PHE A 157 36.07 -20.49 2.85
C PHE A 157 35.00 -20.79 3.91
N THR A 158 35.37 -20.86 5.18
CA THR A 158 34.42 -21.10 6.30
C THR A 158 33.28 -20.08 6.32
N LEU A 159 33.61 -18.80 6.17
CA LEU A 159 32.61 -17.73 6.15
C LEU A 159 31.70 -17.83 4.92
N LEU A 160 32.27 -18.06 3.73
CA LEU A 160 31.51 -18.18 2.49
C LEU A 160 30.54 -19.38 2.53
N SER A 161 30.98 -20.53 3.03
CA SER A 161 30.13 -21.71 3.22
C SER A 161 29.01 -21.44 4.25
N GLY A 162 29.34 -20.79 5.38
CA GLY A 162 28.33 -20.44 6.38
C GLY A 162 27.28 -19.43 5.85
N ILE A 163 27.70 -18.48 5.02
CA ILE A 163 26.78 -17.56 4.34
C ILE A 163 25.89 -18.33 3.36
N LEU A 164 26.45 -19.25 2.56
CA LEU A 164 25.68 -20.07 1.63
C LEU A 164 24.60 -20.87 2.37
N ASP A 165 24.97 -21.55 3.46
CA ASP A 165 24.04 -22.32 4.29
C ASP A 165 22.92 -21.45 4.86
N SER A 166 23.27 -20.26 5.38
CA SER A 166 22.29 -19.32 5.93
C SER A 166 21.31 -18.84 4.87
N GLU A 167 21.80 -18.47 3.69
CA GLU A 167 20.97 -17.95 2.59
C GLU A 167 20.08 -19.03 1.97
N VAL A 168 20.58 -20.27 1.88
CA VAL A 168 19.77 -21.45 1.52
C VAL A 168 18.64 -21.62 2.53
N GLY A 169 18.95 -21.54 3.83
CA GLY A 169 17.95 -21.66 4.90
C GLY A 169 16.87 -20.57 4.88
N GLU A 170 17.20 -19.33 4.49
CA GLU A 170 16.18 -18.29 4.28
C GLU A 170 15.27 -18.62 3.08
N LEU A 171 15.84 -19.15 2.00
CA LEU A 171 15.05 -19.55 0.82
C LEU A 171 14.10 -20.70 1.14
N ASP A 172 14.45 -21.65 2.01
CA ASP A 172 13.52 -22.68 2.48
C ASP A 172 12.33 -22.12 3.25
N LYS A 173 12.50 -21.04 4.02
CA LYS A 173 11.38 -20.38 4.70
C LYS A 173 10.40 -19.80 3.69
N VAL A 174 10.92 -19.17 2.63
CA VAL A 174 10.10 -18.65 1.52
C VAL A 174 9.34 -19.79 0.84
N ILE A 175 9.98 -20.94 0.61
CA ILE A 175 9.33 -22.11 0.03
C ILE A 175 8.24 -22.65 0.94
N ALA A 176 8.46 -22.70 2.25
CA ALA A 176 7.44 -23.13 3.19
C ALA A 176 6.21 -22.20 3.17
N LEU A 177 6.42 -20.88 3.02
CA LEU A 177 5.34 -19.91 2.85
C LEU A 177 4.60 -20.13 1.53
N LEU A 178 5.31 -20.25 0.41
CA LEU A 178 4.70 -20.50 -0.90
C LEU A 178 3.93 -21.82 -0.92
N GLN A 179 4.45 -22.87 -0.29
CA GLN A 179 3.77 -24.16 -0.19
C GLN A 179 2.45 -24.01 0.57
N MET A 180 2.45 -23.25 1.67
CA MET A 180 1.24 -22.99 2.46
C MET A 180 0.20 -22.19 1.66
N GLU A 181 0.61 -21.15 0.95
CA GLU A 181 -0.29 -20.35 0.11
C GLU A 181 -0.87 -21.16 -1.05
N ILE A 182 -0.06 -21.99 -1.71
CA ILE A 182 -0.54 -22.91 -2.75
C ILE A 182 -1.56 -23.89 -2.16
N THR A 183 -1.29 -24.48 -0.99
CA THR A 183 -2.26 -25.40 -0.36
C THR A 183 -3.56 -24.71 0.02
N ALA A 184 -3.51 -23.47 0.53
CA ALA A 184 -4.71 -22.70 0.85
C ALA A 184 -5.50 -22.34 -0.42
N ALA A 185 -4.81 -21.96 -1.50
CA ALA A 185 -5.44 -21.71 -2.80
C ALA A 185 -6.07 -22.98 -3.38
N GLN A 186 -5.43 -24.15 -3.23
CA GLN A 186 -5.98 -25.44 -3.65
C GLN A 186 -7.24 -25.82 -2.85
N GLU A 187 -7.20 -25.62 -1.53
CA GLU A 187 -8.37 -25.84 -0.66
C GLU A 187 -9.54 -24.95 -1.07
N LEU A 188 -9.28 -23.65 -1.33
CA LEU A 188 -10.31 -22.74 -1.83
C LEU A 188 -10.84 -23.18 -3.20
N LEU A 189 -9.96 -23.56 -4.13
CA LEU A 189 -10.35 -24.03 -5.46
C LEU A 189 -11.22 -25.30 -5.39
N SER A 190 -10.96 -26.18 -4.42
CA SER A 190 -11.76 -27.39 -4.19
C SER A 190 -13.21 -27.12 -3.78
N LEU A 191 -13.50 -25.95 -3.21
CA LEU A 191 -14.86 -25.54 -2.83
C LEU A 191 -15.72 -25.14 -4.04
N TYR A 192 -15.10 -24.80 -5.19
CA TYR A 192 -15.78 -24.21 -6.36
C TYR A 192 -15.70 -25.07 -7.64
N THR A 193 -15.76 -26.40 -7.48
CA THR A 193 -15.52 -27.45 -8.52
C THR A 193 -16.37 -27.43 -9.80
N TYR A 194 -17.23 -26.44 -10.06
CA TYR A 194 -18.20 -26.45 -11.16
C TYR A 194 -18.22 -25.20 -12.05
N LEU A 195 -17.19 -24.33 -11.97
CA LEU A 195 -17.29 -22.96 -12.49
C LEU A 195 -16.57 -22.69 -13.83
N GLY A 196 -16.92 -23.43 -14.88
CA GLY A 196 -16.62 -23.06 -16.27
C GLY A 196 -15.14 -22.94 -16.68
N GLU A 197 -14.87 -22.27 -17.81
CA GLU A 197 -13.53 -22.18 -18.43
C GLU A 197 -12.51 -21.35 -17.62
N THR A 198 -12.96 -20.31 -16.91
CA THR A 198 -12.05 -19.48 -16.07
C THR A 198 -11.48 -20.27 -14.89
N PHE A 199 -12.28 -21.17 -14.31
CA PHE A 199 -11.84 -22.07 -13.25
C PHE A 199 -10.74 -23.01 -13.73
N THR A 200 -10.92 -23.64 -14.90
CA THR A 200 -9.91 -24.55 -15.46
C THR A 200 -8.58 -23.85 -15.72
N VAL A 201 -8.60 -22.58 -16.15
CA VAL A 201 -7.37 -21.80 -16.36
C VAL A 201 -6.66 -21.51 -15.03
N ILE A 202 -7.40 -21.13 -13.99
CA ILE A 202 -6.86 -20.86 -12.65
C ILE A 202 -6.28 -22.14 -12.04
N GLU A 203 -6.96 -23.26 -12.20
CA GLU A 203 -6.50 -24.58 -11.72
C GLU A 203 -5.20 -25.01 -12.39
N GLU A 204 -5.11 -24.90 -13.73
CA GLU A 204 -3.88 -25.20 -14.48
C GLU A 204 -2.70 -24.34 -14.01
N LYS A 205 -2.91 -23.02 -13.87
CA LYS A 205 -1.87 -22.11 -13.39
C LYS A 205 -1.39 -22.43 -11.97
N LEU A 206 -2.32 -22.81 -11.08
CA LEU A 206 -2.00 -23.21 -9.72
C LEU A 206 -1.20 -24.52 -9.70
N GLN A 207 -1.57 -25.50 -10.54
CA GLN A 207 -0.80 -26.73 -10.69
C GLN A 207 0.60 -26.48 -11.27
N ASP A 208 0.73 -25.64 -12.28
CA ASP A 208 2.04 -25.26 -12.85
C ASP A 208 2.95 -24.60 -11.80
N SER A 209 2.36 -23.74 -10.96
CA SER A 209 3.07 -23.10 -9.83
C SER A 209 3.51 -24.13 -8.79
N GLU A 210 2.67 -25.11 -8.46
CA GLU A 210 3.01 -26.21 -7.54
C GLU A 210 4.16 -27.07 -8.08
N GLN A 211 4.12 -27.43 -9.38
CA GLN A 211 5.20 -28.21 -10.00
C GLN A 211 6.51 -27.44 -10.02
N SER A 212 6.44 -26.14 -10.30
CA SER A 212 7.61 -25.27 -10.27
C SER A 212 8.18 -25.14 -8.85
N LEU A 213 7.34 -24.99 -7.82
CA LEU A 213 7.80 -24.98 -6.42
C LEU A 213 8.52 -26.29 -6.05
N LYS A 214 8.03 -27.44 -6.50
CA LYS A 214 8.70 -28.75 -6.30
C LYS A 214 10.09 -28.78 -6.96
N GLN A 215 10.19 -28.30 -8.20
CA GLN A 215 11.48 -28.21 -8.89
C GLN A 215 12.47 -27.29 -8.18
N LEU A 216 12.00 -26.14 -7.69
CA LEU A 216 12.78 -25.21 -6.87
C LEU A 216 13.30 -25.90 -5.59
N GLN A 217 12.44 -26.65 -4.90
CA GLN A 217 12.79 -27.39 -3.69
C GLN A 217 13.85 -28.48 -3.95
N GLU A 218 13.78 -29.16 -5.08
CA GLU A 218 14.78 -30.16 -5.50
C GLU A 218 16.15 -29.50 -5.72
N GLN A 219 16.20 -28.38 -6.45
CA GLN A 219 17.43 -27.64 -6.71
C GLN A 219 18.08 -27.11 -5.42
N ILE A 220 17.28 -26.63 -4.47
CA ILE A 220 17.78 -26.18 -3.16
C ILE A 220 18.33 -27.35 -2.34
N SER A 221 17.69 -28.51 -2.43
CA SER A 221 18.18 -29.73 -1.78
C SER A 221 19.56 -30.13 -2.33
N GLU A 222 19.79 -29.95 -3.63
CA GLU A 222 21.12 -30.16 -4.25
C GLU A 222 22.15 -29.15 -3.72
N ILE A 223 21.83 -27.85 -3.66
CA ILE A 223 22.72 -26.83 -3.09
C ILE A 223 23.05 -27.15 -1.63
N ARG A 224 22.04 -27.51 -0.84
CA ARG A 224 22.21 -27.93 0.56
C ARG A 224 23.13 -29.14 0.69
N MET A 225 22.99 -30.13 -0.18
CA MET A 225 23.88 -31.30 -0.20
C MET A 225 25.33 -30.90 -0.48
N GLN A 226 25.56 -29.97 -1.41
CA GLN A 226 26.91 -29.44 -1.68
C GLN A 226 27.44 -28.60 -0.51
N SER A 227 26.57 -27.82 0.14
CA SER A 227 26.98 -27.03 1.30
C SER A 227 27.40 -27.91 2.49
N LEU A 228 26.65 -28.98 2.75
CA LEU A 228 27.05 -30.02 3.72
C LEU A 228 28.36 -30.71 3.33
N LYS A 229 28.65 -30.85 2.03
CA LYS A 229 29.93 -31.38 1.56
C LYS A 229 31.08 -30.43 1.92
N PHE A 230 30.92 -29.12 1.68
CA PHE A 230 31.91 -28.11 2.09
C PHE A 230 32.16 -28.13 3.60
N GLN A 231 31.10 -28.27 4.40
CA GLN A 231 31.21 -28.34 5.86
C GLN A 231 31.99 -29.58 6.32
N ARG A 232 31.79 -30.73 5.68
CA ARG A 232 32.56 -31.95 5.97
C ARG A 232 34.05 -31.80 5.64
N THR A 233 34.38 -31.13 4.53
CA THR A 233 35.77 -30.83 4.16
C THR A 233 36.47 -29.99 5.24
N LEU A 234 35.76 -29.06 5.89
CA LEU A 234 36.28 -28.29 7.03
C LEU A 234 36.51 -29.15 8.29
N SER A 235 35.64 -30.13 8.57
CA SER A 235 35.77 -31.00 9.75
C SER A 235 37.00 -31.91 9.72
N CYS A 236 37.61 -32.17 8.56
CA CYS A 236 38.83 -32.99 8.46
C CYS A 236 40.08 -32.34 9.09
N PHE A 237 40.01 -31.07 9.52
CA PHE A 237 41.07 -30.36 10.23
C PHE A 237 41.02 -30.48 11.75
N ASP A 238 39.90 -30.94 12.31
CA ASP A 238 39.75 -31.14 13.75
C ASP A 238 40.35 -32.51 14.09
N GLY A 239 41.67 -32.52 14.25
CA GLY A 239 42.45 -33.72 14.51
C GLY A 239 41.90 -34.53 15.69
N GLU A 240 41.67 -35.81 15.41
CA GLU A 240 41.53 -36.88 16.37
C GLU A 240 42.81 -36.94 17.23
N GLU A 241 42.84 -36.20 18.34
CA GLU A 241 43.87 -36.28 19.37
C GLU A 241 43.77 -37.63 20.10
N ASN A 242 44.28 -38.70 19.49
CA ASN A 242 44.55 -39.96 20.17
C ASN A 242 46.05 -40.27 20.16
N TRP A 243 46.81 -39.46 20.90
CA TRP A 243 48.22 -39.75 21.18
C TRP A 243 48.31 -40.82 22.26
N ASN A 244 48.15 -42.09 21.87
CA ASN A 244 48.52 -43.18 22.75
C ASN A 244 50.04 -43.44 22.66
N ASN A 245 50.69 -43.08 23.76
CA ASN A 245 52.04 -43.38 24.19
C ASN A 245 52.67 -44.64 23.58
N ASN A 246 53.90 -44.51 23.06
CA ASN A 246 55.03 -45.38 23.45
C ASN A 246 56.40 -44.80 23.04
N LYS A 247 57.09 -44.23 24.04
CA LYS A 247 58.46 -44.52 24.49
C LYS A 247 59.54 -44.89 23.44
N GLY A 248 60.55 -44.01 23.30
CA GLY A 248 61.95 -44.46 23.34
C GLY A 248 63.00 -43.73 22.46
N VAL A 249 63.70 -42.76 23.08
CA VAL A 249 65.17 -42.54 23.02
C VAL A 249 65.83 -42.22 21.66
N LEU A 250 66.30 -40.97 21.47
CA LEU A 250 67.73 -40.57 21.48
C LEU A 250 67.93 -39.24 20.70
N GLY A 251 68.74 -38.32 21.26
CA GLY A 251 69.50 -37.36 20.42
C GLY A 251 69.36 -35.88 20.78
N HIS A 252 69.96 -35.49 21.89
CA HIS A 252 70.11 -34.13 22.39
C HIS A 252 71.15 -33.33 21.57
N LEU A 253 70.74 -32.44 20.66
CA LEU A 253 71.54 -31.26 20.25
C LEU A 253 70.78 -30.19 19.42
N GLU A 254 69.55 -29.78 19.78
CA GLU A 254 68.89 -28.65 19.08
C GLU A 254 68.09 -27.68 19.98
N ASP A 255 68.12 -27.84 21.31
CA ASP A 255 67.18 -27.10 22.18
C ASP A 255 67.45 -25.59 22.32
N ASP A 256 68.68 -25.12 22.07
CA ASP A 256 69.01 -23.70 22.27
C ASP A 256 68.70 -22.81 21.04
N ILE A 257 68.59 -23.41 19.85
CA ILE A 257 68.14 -22.71 18.63
C ILE A 257 66.61 -22.80 18.48
N PHE A 258 66.01 -23.93 18.89
CA PHE A 258 64.56 -24.12 18.86
C PHE A 258 63.80 -23.24 19.86
N SER A 259 64.36 -23.00 21.06
CA SER A 259 63.74 -22.16 22.08
C SER A 259 63.60 -20.69 21.62
N SER A 260 64.63 -20.13 20.98
CA SER A 260 64.61 -18.77 20.42
C SER A 260 63.62 -18.62 19.25
N LYS A 261 63.59 -19.60 18.34
CA LYS A 261 62.63 -19.66 17.23
C LYS A 261 61.19 -19.83 17.74
N ASN A 262 60.97 -20.63 18.78
CA ASN A 262 59.66 -20.85 19.43
C ASN A 262 59.14 -19.57 20.10
N VAL A 263 59.99 -18.81 20.79
CA VAL A 263 59.62 -17.51 21.38
C VAL A 263 59.29 -16.47 20.29
N LEU A 264 60.04 -16.44 19.19
CA LEU A 264 59.75 -15.58 18.03
C LEU A 264 58.44 -15.96 17.32
N MET A 265 58.22 -17.27 17.11
CA MET A 265 56.97 -17.84 16.57
C MET A 265 55.79 -17.45 17.46
N LYS A 266 55.88 -17.67 18.78
CA LYS A 266 54.85 -17.28 19.76
C LYS A 266 54.59 -15.78 19.77
N MET A 267 55.64 -14.96 19.68
CA MET A 267 55.51 -13.50 19.64
C MET A 267 54.84 -13.02 18.33
N GLN A 268 55.06 -13.72 17.21
CA GLN A 268 54.33 -13.51 15.96
C GLN A 268 52.88 -13.98 16.06
N THR A 269 52.59 -15.15 16.65
CA THR A 269 51.22 -15.65 16.89
C THR A 269 50.42 -14.70 17.78
N VAL A 270 51.01 -14.20 18.87
CA VAL A 270 50.35 -13.24 19.78
C VAL A 270 50.15 -11.88 19.11
N LYS A 271 51.09 -11.43 18.26
CA LYS A 271 50.88 -10.22 17.44
C LYS A 271 49.75 -10.42 16.42
N HIS A 272 49.66 -11.59 15.81
CA HIS A 272 48.62 -11.93 14.85
C HIS A 272 47.23 -12.03 15.51
N GLN A 273 47.13 -12.72 16.65
CA GLN A 273 45.91 -12.77 17.47
C GLN A 273 45.43 -11.37 17.86
N ARG A 274 46.34 -10.48 18.28
CA ARG A 274 45.98 -9.07 18.56
C ARG A 274 45.51 -8.31 17.33
N HIS A 275 46.04 -8.63 16.14
CA HIS A 275 45.58 -8.01 14.90
C HIS A 275 44.17 -8.49 14.53
N ILE A 276 43.91 -9.80 14.62
CA ILE A 276 42.59 -10.39 14.41
C ILE A 276 41.57 -9.80 15.39
N LEU A 277 41.87 -9.79 16.69
CA LEU A 277 40.98 -9.22 17.70
C LEU A 277 40.65 -7.75 17.40
N ARG A 278 41.64 -6.94 17.02
CA ARG A 278 41.41 -5.54 16.63
C ARG A 278 40.53 -5.42 15.37
N MET A 279 40.66 -6.34 14.42
CA MET A 279 39.82 -6.36 13.22
C MET A 279 38.38 -6.76 13.56
N LEU A 280 38.20 -7.76 14.44
CA LEU A 280 36.89 -8.18 14.94
C LEU A 280 36.21 -7.07 15.75
N ASP A 281 36.92 -6.40 16.65
CA ASP A 281 36.39 -5.26 17.42
C ASP A 281 35.91 -4.13 16.49
N LYS A 282 36.68 -3.83 15.43
CA LYS A 282 36.29 -2.84 14.41
C LYS A 282 35.09 -3.29 13.59
N SER A 283 34.98 -4.58 13.28
CA SER A 283 33.83 -5.11 12.55
C SER A 283 32.58 -5.13 13.43
N LEU A 284 32.68 -5.53 14.70
CA LEU A 284 31.59 -5.49 15.66
C LEU A 284 31.08 -4.05 15.87
N ALA A 285 31.98 -3.07 16.01
CA ALA A 285 31.57 -1.67 16.14
C ALA A 285 30.82 -1.15 14.89
N ARG A 286 31.19 -1.63 13.70
CA ARG A 286 30.47 -1.29 12.45
C ARG A 286 29.11 -1.98 12.38
N GLU A 287 29.03 -3.24 12.81
CA GLU A 287 27.77 -3.99 12.85
C GLU A 287 26.76 -3.30 13.79
N MET A 288 27.18 -2.91 14.99
CA MET A 288 26.33 -2.19 15.93
C MET A 288 25.84 -0.83 15.38
N ASP A 289 26.67 -0.10 14.62
CA ASP A 289 26.26 1.15 13.95
C ASP A 289 25.23 0.89 12.83
N LEU A 290 25.37 -0.22 12.10
CA LEU A 290 24.41 -0.63 11.07
C LEU A 290 23.08 -1.08 11.68
N GLU A 291 23.10 -1.88 12.75
CA GLU A 291 21.88 -2.26 13.49
C GLU A 291 21.15 -1.03 14.03
N LYS A 292 21.89 -0.06 14.56
CA LYS A 292 21.33 1.21 15.00
C LYS A 292 20.67 1.98 13.83
N LYS A 293 21.35 2.12 12.69
CA LYS A 293 20.77 2.77 11.51
C LYS A 293 19.56 2.01 10.96
N LEU A 294 19.57 0.69 11.03
CA LEU A 294 18.45 -0.15 10.60
C LEU A 294 17.22 0.10 11.48
N THR A 295 17.39 0.15 12.81
CA THR A 295 16.29 0.44 13.73
C THR A 295 15.77 1.87 13.58
N GLU A 296 16.65 2.86 13.43
CA GLU A 296 16.26 4.25 13.10
C GLU A 296 15.48 4.32 11.78
N SER A 297 15.93 3.60 10.74
CA SER A 297 15.24 3.54 9.45
C SER A 297 13.87 2.90 9.55
N LYS A 298 13.72 1.82 10.32
CA LYS A 298 12.42 1.17 10.57
C LYS A 298 11.45 2.11 11.28
N GLN A 299 11.92 2.86 12.27
CA GLN A 299 11.09 3.84 12.97
C GLN A 299 10.63 4.97 12.04
N ILE A 300 11.51 5.44 11.15
CA ILE A 300 11.14 6.43 10.12
C ILE A 300 10.11 5.84 9.15
N GLU A 301 10.26 4.58 8.75
CA GLU A 301 9.29 3.91 7.87
C GLU A 301 7.90 3.84 8.53
N GLU A 302 7.83 3.46 9.82
CA GLU A 302 6.58 3.42 10.59
C GLU A 302 5.94 4.81 10.72
N ASP A 303 6.72 5.86 11.02
CA ASP A 303 6.23 7.25 11.05
C ASP A 303 5.67 7.68 9.68
N LEU A 304 6.38 7.36 8.59
CA LEU A 304 5.92 7.68 7.24
C LEU A 304 4.64 6.93 6.88
N LYS A 305 4.47 5.67 7.29
CA LYS A 305 3.22 4.92 7.12
C LYS A 305 2.05 5.59 7.83
N LEU A 306 2.24 5.99 9.09
CA LEU A 306 1.20 6.69 9.86
C LEU A 306 0.82 8.03 9.21
N ARG A 307 1.82 8.79 8.74
CA ARG A 307 1.59 10.06 8.03
C ARG A 307 0.89 9.87 6.69
N LEU A 308 1.21 8.80 5.96
CA LEU A 308 0.54 8.46 4.72
C LEU A 308 -0.94 8.15 4.96
N LEU A 309 -1.25 7.29 5.93
CA LEU A 309 -2.62 6.95 6.31
C LEU A 309 -3.42 8.19 6.74
N SER A 310 -2.81 9.08 7.53
CA SER A 310 -3.44 10.35 7.92
C SER A 310 -3.73 11.23 6.70
N SER A 311 -2.77 11.34 5.76
CA SER A 311 -2.94 12.13 4.55
C SER A 311 -3.99 11.54 3.60
N GLU A 312 -4.10 10.22 3.54
CA GLU A 312 -5.11 9.52 2.76
C GLU A 312 -6.52 9.76 3.32
N GLN A 313 -6.67 9.68 4.65
CA GLN A 313 -7.92 10.03 5.34
C GLN A 313 -8.30 11.50 5.11
N GLU A 314 -7.35 12.43 5.17
CA GLU A 314 -7.59 13.84 4.86
C GLU A 314 -8.03 14.04 3.40
N ALA A 315 -7.42 13.34 2.45
CA ALA A 315 -7.81 13.39 1.04
C ALA A 315 -9.22 12.86 0.82
N TYR A 316 -9.59 11.75 1.48
CA TYR A 316 -10.93 11.19 1.44
C TYR A 316 -11.98 12.18 1.97
N CYS A 317 -11.74 12.80 3.12
CA CYS A 317 -12.63 13.83 3.67
C CYS A 317 -12.78 15.03 2.72
N MET A 318 -11.69 15.47 2.08
CA MET A 318 -11.75 16.54 1.08
C MET A 318 -12.56 16.14 -0.16
N GLU A 319 -12.49 14.87 -0.59
CA GLU A 319 -13.27 14.37 -1.72
C GLU A 319 -14.77 14.36 -1.42
N ASP A 320 -15.14 13.95 -0.20
CA ASP A 320 -16.52 14.03 0.29
C ASP A 320 -17.03 15.48 0.32
N GLU A 321 -16.25 16.42 0.87
CA GLU A 321 -16.59 17.85 0.88
C GLU A 321 -16.76 18.41 -0.55
N ILE A 322 -15.89 18.01 -1.49
CA ILE A 322 -16.00 18.39 -2.91
C ILE A 322 -17.28 17.82 -3.54
N SER A 323 -17.66 16.60 -3.19
CA SER A 323 -18.89 15.96 -3.66
C SER A 323 -20.13 16.70 -3.15
N GLU A 324 -20.15 17.06 -1.86
CA GLU A 324 -21.22 17.88 -1.27
C GLU A 324 -21.31 19.25 -1.95
N MET A 325 -20.18 19.94 -2.12
CA MET A 325 -20.14 21.23 -2.81
C MET A 325 -20.63 21.13 -4.26
N ARG A 326 -20.29 20.04 -4.96
CA ARG A 326 -20.77 19.79 -6.33
C ARG A 326 -22.29 19.70 -6.39
N ASN A 327 -22.90 18.99 -5.43
CA ASN A 327 -24.36 18.87 -5.33
C ASN A 327 -25.03 20.23 -5.06
N VAL A 328 -24.45 21.05 -4.17
CA VAL A 328 -24.94 22.42 -3.94
C VAL A 328 -24.87 23.27 -5.20
N VAL A 329 -23.77 23.18 -5.96
CA VAL A 329 -23.62 23.91 -7.23
C VAL A 329 -24.67 23.46 -8.27
N THR A 330 -24.97 22.17 -8.36
CA THR A 330 -26.02 21.69 -9.27
C THR A 330 -27.40 22.21 -8.87
N ASP A 331 -27.72 22.22 -7.57
CA ASP A 331 -29.00 22.75 -7.07
C ASP A 331 -29.14 24.25 -7.32
N LEU A 332 -28.06 25.01 -7.12
CA LEU A 332 -28.05 26.45 -7.38
C LEU A 332 -28.23 26.76 -8.86
N LYS A 333 -27.57 26.01 -9.75
CA LYS A 333 -27.77 26.14 -11.22
C LYS A 333 -29.19 25.85 -11.65
N GLU A 334 -29.82 24.83 -11.05
CA GLU A 334 -31.22 24.51 -11.35
C GLU A 334 -32.15 25.65 -10.90
N LYS A 335 -31.91 26.22 -9.72
CA LYS A 335 -32.66 27.38 -9.20
C LYS A 335 -32.44 28.62 -10.07
N GLU A 336 -31.22 28.86 -10.54
CA GLU A 336 -30.88 29.97 -11.44
C GLU A 336 -31.69 29.89 -12.74
N SER A 337 -31.68 28.74 -13.43
CA SER A 337 -32.49 28.50 -14.63
C SER A 337 -33.98 28.77 -14.39
N LYS A 338 -34.53 28.27 -13.27
CA LYS A 338 -35.93 28.53 -12.89
C LYS A 338 -36.24 30.00 -12.64
N VAL A 339 -35.30 30.77 -12.07
CA VAL A 339 -35.48 32.22 -11.86
C VAL A 339 -35.39 32.96 -13.20
N GLU A 340 -34.48 32.55 -14.06
CA GLU A 340 -34.28 33.12 -15.39
C GLU A 340 -35.53 32.93 -16.27
N ASP A 341 -36.12 31.74 -16.30
CA ASP A 341 -37.37 31.48 -17.02
C ASP A 341 -38.52 32.36 -16.52
N ARG A 342 -38.63 32.57 -15.20
CA ARG A 342 -39.64 33.45 -14.61
C ARG A 342 -39.42 34.91 -15.01
N ALA A 343 -38.16 35.38 -15.02
CA ALA A 343 -37.81 36.71 -15.48
C ALA A 343 -38.15 36.91 -16.96
N ARG A 344 -37.77 35.97 -17.83
CA ARG A 344 -38.12 35.98 -19.26
C ARG A 344 -39.63 36.02 -19.50
N ASN A 345 -40.40 35.24 -18.74
CA ASN A 345 -41.87 35.25 -18.82
C ASN A 345 -42.46 36.59 -18.36
N ALA A 346 -41.96 37.16 -17.26
CA ALA A 346 -42.41 38.47 -16.79
C ALA A 346 -42.10 39.58 -17.81
N GLU A 347 -40.90 39.57 -18.39
CA GLU A 347 -40.50 40.51 -19.44
C GLU A 347 -41.41 40.44 -20.66
N ALA A 348 -41.74 39.22 -21.13
CA ALA A 348 -42.68 39.04 -22.23
C ALA A 348 -44.09 39.60 -21.92
N LYS A 349 -44.59 39.39 -20.70
CA LYS A 349 -45.88 39.95 -20.26
C LYS A 349 -45.86 41.47 -20.21
N TYR A 350 -44.80 42.08 -19.67
CA TYR A 350 -44.66 43.54 -19.63
C TYR A 350 -44.57 44.14 -21.03
N LYS A 351 -43.89 43.46 -21.96
CA LYS A 351 -43.81 43.89 -23.36
C LYS A 351 -45.20 43.91 -24.03
N LEU A 352 -45.98 42.84 -23.91
CA LEU A 352 -47.36 42.78 -24.42
C LEU A 352 -48.25 43.85 -23.78
N LEU A 353 -48.11 44.08 -22.47
CA LEU A 353 -48.86 45.12 -21.77
C LEU A 353 -48.48 46.52 -22.26
N ALA A 354 -47.20 46.77 -22.57
CA ALA A 354 -46.74 48.02 -23.15
C ALA A 354 -47.33 48.24 -24.55
N GLU A 355 -47.33 47.22 -25.40
CA GLU A 355 -47.91 47.27 -26.76
C GLU A 355 -49.42 47.58 -26.72
N THR A 356 -50.19 46.86 -25.89
CA THR A 356 -51.62 47.12 -25.70
C THR A 356 -51.92 48.49 -25.11
N ASN A 357 -51.12 48.97 -24.15
CA ASN A 357 -51.24 50.33 -23.63
C ASN A 357 -50.97 51.39 -24.70
N THR A 358 -50.02 51.15 -25.62
CA THR A 358 -49.79 52.08 -26.75
C THR A 358 -50.98 52.10 -27.72
N GLU A 359 -51.55 50.95 -28.04
CA GLU A 359 -52.71 50.83 -28.93
C GLU A 359 -53.96 51.53 -28.34
N LEU A 360 -54.27 51.27 -27.07
CA LEU A 360 -55.38 51.95 -26.37
C LEU A 360 -55.18 53.48 -26.29
N ASN A 361 -53.95 53.94 -26.08
CA ASN A 361 -53.65 55.39 -26.09
C ASN A 361 -53.88 56.01 -27.48
N GLU A 362 -53.54 55.30 -28.55
CA GLU A 362 -53.83 55.73 -29.92
C GLU A 362 -55.34 55.78 -30.19
N GLU A 363 -56.09 54.76 -29.78
CA GLU A 363 -57.57 54.74 -29.90
C GLU A 363 -58.22 55.91 -29.13
N LEU A 364 -57.80 56.14 -27.88
CA LEU A 364 -58.28 57.27 -27.07
C LEU A 364 -57.99 58.61 -27.75
N ARG A 365 -56.81 58.77 -28.36
CA ARG A 365 -56.46 59.96 -29.13
C ARG A 365 -57.41 60.14 -30.31
N LEU A 366 -57.67 59.08 -31.08
CA LEU A 366 -58.61 59.09 -32.21
C LEU A 366 -60.04 59.45 -31.79
N LEU A 367 -60.52 58.89 -30.67
CA LEU A 367 -61.84 59.20 -30.12
C LEU A 367 -61.94 60.66 -29.66
N LYS A 368 -60.90 61.19 -28.99
CA LYS A 368 -60.85 62.61 -28.60
C LYS A 368 -60.90 63.53 -29.81
N THR A 369 -60.15 63.23 -30.88
CA THR A 369 -60.21 64.03 -32.12
C THR A 369 -61.62 64.06 -32.73
N ARG A 370 -62.30 62.91 -32.81
CA ARG A 370 -63.69 62.83 -33.29
C ARG A 370 -64.66 63.63 -32.40
N LEU A 371 -64.49 63.57 -31.08
CA LEU A 371 -65.30 64.35 -30.16
C LEU A 371 -65.08 65.87 -30.34
N THR A 372 -63.84 66.31 -30.56
CA THR A 372 -63.55 67.72 -30.85
C THR A 372 -64.18 68.19 -32.16
N GLU A 373 -64.19 67.35 -33.20
CA GLU A 373 -64.86 67.65 -34.47
C GLU A 373 -66.38 67.81 -34.28
N LEU A 374 -67.02 66.87 -33.57
CA LEU A 374 -68.45 66.92 -33.27
C LEU A 374 -68.83 68.14 -32.42
N THR A 375 -68.04 68.45 -31.39
CA THR A 375 -68.30 69.61 -30.52
C THR A 375 -68.11 70.93 -31.25
N CYS A 376 -67.11 71.07 -32.11
CA CYS A 376 -66.98 72.22 -33.01
C CYS A 376 -68.17 72.34 -33.98
N GLY A 377 -68.68 71.22 -34.52
CA GLY A 377 -69.87 71.20 -35.37
C GLY A 377 -71.17 71.60 -34.65
N CYS A 378 -71.34 71.18 -33.39
CA CYS A 378 -72.52 71.48 -32.58
C CYS A 378 -72.50 72.87 -31.91
N ASN A 379 -71.35 73.56 -31.84
CA ASN A 379 -71.26 74.90 -31.26
C ASN A 379 -71.60 76.03 -32.26
N MET A 380 -71.59 75.72 -33.57
CA MET A 380 -71.90 76.69 -34.64
C MET A 380 -73.37 77.19 -34.63
N PRO A 381 -74.40 76.37 -34.32
CA PRO A 381 -75.78 76.86 -34.26
C PRO A 381 -76.07 77.79 -33.06
N TRP A 382 -75.43 77.61 -31.91
CA TRP A 382 -75.70 78.40 -30.70
C TRP A 382 -75.03 79.79 -30.72
N GLN A 383 -73.89 79.94 -31.38
CA GLN A 383 -73.27 81.26 -31.58
C GLN A 383 -74.06 82.12 -32.57
N LEU A 384 -74.63 81.51 -33.62
CA LEU A 384 -75.55 82.20 -34.54
C LEU A 384 -76.89 82.58 -33.88
N LEU A 385 -77.43 81.74 -32.97
CA LEU A 385 -78.62 82.12 -32.19
C LEU A 385 -78.36 83.26 -31.18
N ARG A 386 -77.14 83.38 -30.65
CA ARG A 386 -76.76 84.46 -29.72
C ARG A 386 -76.48 85.79 -30.44
N LEU A 387 -75.98 85.74 -31.68
CA LEU A 387 -75.81 86.93 -32.54
C LEU A 387 -77.14 87.41 -33.16
N GLY A 388 -78.10 86.51 -33.43
CA GLY A 388 -79.44 86.87 -33.92
C GLY A 388 -80.35 87.61 -32.93
N ARG A 389 -80.02 87.66 -31.63
CA ARG A 389 -80.77 88.42 -30.61
C ARG A 389 -80.19 89.80 -30.26
N ARG A 390 -79.03 90.20 -30.79
CA ARG A 390 -78.42 91.52 -30.51
C ARG A 390 -78.67 92.60 -31.57
N ASN A 391 -79.26 92.29 -32.73
CA ASN A 391 -79.54 93.27 -33.79
C ASN A 391 -81.03 93.70 -33.91
N LYS A 392 -81.77 93.69 -32.79
CA LYS A 392 -83.10 94.31 -32.72
C LYS A 392 -83.16 95.24 -31.51
N THR A 393 -82.52 96.40 -31.61
CA THR A 393 -82.88 97.60 -30.83
C THR A 393 -82.15 98.81 -31.42
N CYS A 394 -82.97 99.69 -32.02
CA CYS A 394 -82.81 101.10 -32.40
C CYS A 394 -81.45 101.63 -32.86
#